data_AF-A0A929NTH2-F1
#
_entry.id   AF-A0A929NTH2-F1
#
_cell.length_a   1.000
_cell.length_b   1.000
_cell.length_c   1.000
_cell.angle_alpha   90.00
_cell.angle_beta   90.00
_cell.angle_gamma   90.00
#
_symmetry.space_group_name_H-M   'P 1'
#
loop_
_entity.id
_entity.type
_entity.pdbx_description
1 polymer ?
#
loop_
_entity_poly.entity_id
_entity_poly.type
_entity_poly.pdbx_seq_one_letter_code
_entity_poly.pdbx_strand_id
1 'polypeptide(L)'
;MKTMGITERQECGRWLNNRAVESLQPFRRREAAMAKFRDAKTLQKFASGHASIHNYINQDRHLNRRYIFKQNRSAALAEWRQITA
;
A
#
# COMPACT_ATOMS: atom_id res chain seq x y z
N MET A 1 -17.64 10.23 -9.21
CA MET A 1 -16.71 11.23 -9.78
C MET A 1 -17.45 12.24 -10.65
N LYS A 2 -18.10 11.84 -11.76
CA LYS A 2 -19.04 12.72 -12.50
C LYS A 2 -20.20 13.25 -11.63
N THR A 3 -20.75 12.40 -10.77
CA THR A 3 -21.80 12.76 -9.81
C THR A 3 -21.39 13.70 -8.68
N MET A 4 -20.08 13.93 -8.48
CA MET A 4 -19.57 14.81 -7.43
C MET A 4 -19.07 16.16 -7.98
N GLY A 5 -19.23 16.44 -9.28
CA GLY A 5 -18.83 17.71 -9.91
C GLY A 5 -17.32 17.98 -9.99
N ILE A 6 -16.48 17.00 -9.62
CA ILE A 6 -15.02 17.18 -9.45
C ILE A 6 -14.24 16.88 -10.74
N THR A 7 -14.93 16.78 -11.88
CA THR A 7 -14.36 16.28 -13.14
C THR A 7 -13.24 17.17 -13.68
N GLU A 8 -13.36 18.49 -13.50
CA GLU A 8 -12.37 19.49 -13.96
C GLU A 8 -11.17 19.63 -13.02
N ARG A 9 -11.32 19.20 -11.77
CA ARG A 9 -10.23 19.12 -10.77
C ARG A 9 -9.44 17.81 -10.88
N GLN A 10 -9.87 16.89 -11.73
CA GLN A 10 -9.22 15.63 -11.94
C GLN A 10 -8.06 15.83 -12.92
N GLU A 11 -6.88 16.18 -12.40
CA GLU A 11 -5.65 16.16 -13.19
C GLU A 11 -5.31 14.71 -13.55
N CYS A 12 -5.85 14.24 -14.67
CA CYS A 12 -5.46 12.99 -15.31
C CYS A 12 -4.12 13.16 -16.03
N GLY A 13 -3.08 13.59 -15.30
CA GLY A 13 -1.71 13.41 -15.72
C GLY A 13 -1.47 11.92 -15.84
N ARG A 14 -1.42 11.42 -17.07
CA ARG A 14 -1.35 10.00 -17.50
C ARG A 14 -0.45 9.10 -16.62
N TRP A 15 0.56 9.69 -15.98
CA TRP A 15 1.52 9.03 -15.11
C TRP A 15 1.39 9.34 -13.61
N LEU A 16 0.96 10.55 -13.23
CA LEU A 16 0.86 10.96 -11.81
C LEU A 16 -0.27 10.22 -11.09
N ASN A 17 -1.42 10.07 -11.75
CA ASN A 17 -2.55 9.34 -11.18
C ASN A 17 -2.26 7.83 -11.14
N ASN A 18 -1.52 7.29 -12.13
CA ASN A 18 -1.09 5.90 -12.12
C ASN A 18 -0.23 5.57 -10.91
N ARG A 19 0.73 6.43 -10.53
CA ARG A 19 1.57 6.18 -9.34
C ARG A 19 0.77 6.14 -8.04
N ALA A 20 -0.18 7.06 -7.87
CA ALA A 20 -1.08 7.07 -6.71
C ALA A 20 -2.03 5.85 -6.70
N VAL A 21 -2.50 5.41 -7.87
CA VAL A 21 -3.43 4.29 -8.00
C VAL A 21 -2.73 2.92 -7.91
N GLU A 22 -1.49 2.81 -8.38
CA GLU A 22 -0.66 1.61 -8.31
C GLU A 22 -0.14 1.37 -6.89
N SER A 23 0.20 2.42 -6.15
CA SER A 23 0.60 2.30 -4.74
C SER A 23 -0.52 1.73 -3.85
N LEU A 24 -1.79 1.93 -4.24
CA LEU A 24 -2.98 1.36 -3.61
C LEU A 24 -3.35 -0.05 -4.11
N GLN A 25 -2.65 -0.60 -5.10
CA GLN A 25 -2.95 -1.93 -5.63
C GLN A 25 -2.75 -3.05 -4.59
N PRO A 26 -1.68 -3.06 -3.75
CA PRO A 26 -1.54 -4.02 -2.65
C PRO A 26 -2.69 -3.93 -1.64
N PHE A 27 -3.13 -2.70 -1.34
CA PHE A 27 -4.28 -2.44 -0.47
C PHE A 27 -5.55 -3.08 -1.03
N ARG A 28 -5.87 -2.86 -2.31
CA ARG A 28 -7.05 -3.46 -2.96
C ARG A 28 -7.00 -4.98 -2.98
N ARG A 29 -5.83 -5.57 -3.26
CA ARG A 29 -5.67 -7.04 -3.21
C ARG A 29 -5.93 -7.59 -1.80
N ARG A 30 -5.46 -6.89 -0.76
CA ARG A 30 -5.66 -7.29 0.63
C ARG A 30 -7.11 -7.11 1.05
N GLU A 31 -7.75 -6.00 0.71
CA GLU A 31 -9.17 -5.75 0.94
C GLU A 31 -10.05 -6.85 0.31
N ALA A 32 -9.74 -7.23 -0.94
CA ALA A 32 -10.42 -8.33 -1.61
C ALA A 32 -10.20 -9.68 -0.91
N ALA A 33 -8.96 -9.99 -0.51
CA ALA A 33 -8.62 -11.20 0.22
C ALA A 33 -9.25 -11.26 1.64
N MET A 34 -9.48 -10.10 2.27
CA MET A 34 -10.11 -9.98 3.57
C MET A 34 -11.66 -10.02 3.51
N ALA A 35 -12.24 -10.38 2.36
CA ALA A 35 -13.69 -10.46 2.13
C ALA A 35 -14.44 -9.14 2.44
N LYS A 36 -13.77 -8.00 2.20
CA LYS A 36 -14.20 -6.63 2.55
C LYS A 36 -14.24 -6.37 4.07
N PHE A 37 -14.00 -5.12 4.44
CA PHE A 37 -14.12 -4.68 5.82
C PHE A 37 -15.58 -4.64 6.25
N ARG A 38 -15.88 -5.15 7.45
CA ARG A 38 -17.25 -5.14 8.02
C ARG A 38 -17.71 -3.75 8.46
N ASP A 39 -16.77 -2.84 8.75
CA ASP A 39 -17.04 -1.49 9.25
C ASP A 39 -16.00 -0.47 8.75
N ALA A 40 -16.44 0.76 8.47
CA ALA A 40 -15.62 1.89 8.07
C ALA A 40 -14.51 2.22 9.08
N LYS A 41 -14.76 2.04 10.39
CA LYS A 41 -13.74 2.26 11.42
C LYS A 41 -12.56 1.29 11.28
N THR A 42 -12.83 0.04 10.93
CA THR A 42 -11.78 -0.97 10.72
C THR A 42 -10.99 -0.72 9.44
N LEU A 43 -11.68 -0.30 8.38
CA LEU A 43 -11.06 0.16 7.14
C LEU A 43 -10.11 1.33 7.39
N GLN A 44 -10.55 2.36 8.14
CA GLN A 44 -9.74 3.55 8.39
C GLN A 44 -8.47 3.23 9.21
N LYS A 45 -8.60 2.42 10.25
CA LYS A 45 -7.45 1.94 11.05
C LYS A 45 -6.45 1.14 10.21
N PHE A 46 -6.95 0.33 9.27
CA PHE A 46 -6.07 -0.43 8.38
C PHE A 46 -5.39 0.48 7.35
N ALA A 47 -6.17 1.34 6.70
CA ALA A 47 -5.69 2.25 5.66
C ALA A 47 -4.63 3.23 6.17
N SER A 48 -4.72 3.69 7.42
CA SER A 48 -3.76 4.64 8.01
C SER A 48 -2.35 4.06 8.15
N GLY A 49 -2.20 2.75 8.34
CA GLY A 49 -0.89 2.11 8.53
C GLY A 49 -0.40 1.26 7.36
N HIS A 50 -1.30 0.77 6.50
CA HIS A 50 -0.97 -0.27 5.52
C HIS A 50 0.15 0.11 4.55
N ALA A 51 0.11 1.32 3.98
CA ALA A 51 1.09 1.76 2.98
C ALA A 51 2.52 1.79 3.57
N SER A 52 2.68 2.35 4.76
CA SER A 52 3.98 2.44 5.44
C SER A 52 4.55 1.06 5.74
N ILE A 53 3.73 0.15 6.29
CA ILE A 53 4.15 -1.23 6.61
C ILE A 53 4.51 -1.99 5.32
N HIS A 54 3.67 -1.88 4.28
CA HIS A 54 3.91 -2.55 3.01
C HIS A 54 5.21 -2.06 2.35
N ASN A 55 5.45 -0.76 2.33
CA ASN A 55 6.64 -0.16 1.71
C ASN A 55 7.92 -0.56 2.45
N TYR A 56 7.91 -0.55 3.78
CA TYR A 56 9.05 -0.97 4.59
C TYR A 56 9.43 -2.44 4.34
N ILE A 57 8.44 -3.36 4.33
CA ILE A 57 8.70 -4.80 4.09
C ILE A 57 9.08 -5.11 2.63
N ASN A 58 8.66 -4.27 1.68
CA ASN A 58 8.92 -4.46 0.25
C ASN A 58 9.87 -3.41 -0.34
N GLN A 59 10.73 -2.84 0.50
CA GLN A 59 11.62 -1.74 0.13
C GLN A 59 12.41 -2.07 -1.15
N ASP A 60 12.30 -1.17 -2.13
CA ASP A 60 13.11 -1.14 -3.34
C ASP A 60 13.17 -2.48 -4.11
N ARG A 61 12.09 -3.27 -4.06
CA ARG A 61 12.02 -4.61 -4.68
C ARG A 61 12.45 -4.65 -6.14
N HIS A 62 12.21 -3.57 -6.87
CA HIS A 62 12.49 -3.44 -8.30
C HIS A 62 13.80 -2.69 -8.61
N LEU A 63 14.41 -2.05 -7.60
CA LEU A 63 15.66 -1.30 -7.73
C LEU A 63 16.87 -2.10 -7.25
N ASN A 64 16.66 -3.04 -6.33
CA ASN A 64 17.71 -3.84 -5.74
C ASN A 64 17.83 -5.24 -6.36
N ARG A 65 19.05 -5.77 -6.34
CA ARG A 65 19.32 -7.17 -6.68
C ARG A 65 18.55 -8.09 -5.74
N ARG A 66 18.13 -9.25 -6.25
CA ARG A 66 17.27 -10.19 -5.52
C ARG A 66 17.84 -10.62 -4.16
N TYR A 67 19.16 -10.79 -4.04
CA TYR A 67 19.78 -11.19 -2.77
C TYR A 67 19.72 -10.06 -1.72
N ILE A 68 20.00 -8.81 -2.12
CA ILE A 68 19.92 -7.62 -1.25
C ILE A 68 18.47 -7.45 -0.77
N PHE A 69 17.51 -7.53 -1.70
CA PHE A 69 16.08 -7.45 -1.36
C PHE A 69 15.68 -8.50 -0.32
N LYS A 70 16.12 -9.76 -0.47
CA LYS A 70 15.81 -10.82 0.48
C LYS A 70 16.41 -10.54 1.86
N GLN A 71 17.65 -10.03 1.93
CA GLN A 71 18.30 -9.69 3.18
C GLN A 71 17.55 -8.56 3.91
N ASN A 72 17.26 -7.47 3.19
CA ASN A 72 16.52 -6.32 3.74
C ASN A 72 15.11 -6.73 4.21
N ARG A 73 14.42 -7.56 3.42
CA ARG A 73 13.10 -8.09 3.80
C ARG A 73 13.15 -8.93 5.06
N SER A 74 14.16 -9.79 5.21
CA SER A 74 14.32 -10.61 6.41
C SER A 74 14.58 -9.76 7.66
N ALA A 75 15.43 -8.73 7.54
CA ALA A 75 15.69 -7.78 8.62
C ALA A 75 14.42 -7.01 9.00
N ALA A 76 13.72 -6.44 8.01
CA ALA A 76 12.46 -5.72 8.21
C ALA A 76 11.38 -6.58 8.91
N LEU A 77 11.28 -7.87 8.56
CA LEU A 77 10.35 -8.79 9.22
C LEU A 77 10.77 -9.14 10.65
N ALA A 78 12.07 -9.23 10.94
CA ALA A 78 12.57 -9.46 12.29
C ALA A 78 12.29 -8.26 13.21
N GLU A 79 12.59 -7.05 12.74
CA GLU A 79 12.28 -5.80 13.45
C GLU A 79 10.77 -5.67 13.68
N TRP A 80 9.96 -5.93 12.65
CA TRP A 80 8.50 -5.90 12.80
C TRP A 80 8.01 -6.85 13.88
N ARG A 81 8.53 -8.08 13.93
CA ARG A 81 8.15 -9.06 14.95
C ARG A 81 8.52 -8.60 16.36
N GLN A 82 9.63 -7.90 16.55
CA GLN A 82 10.00 -7.35 17.84
C GLN A 82 9.06 -6.23 18.31
N ILE A 83 8.58 -5.39 17.38
CA ILE A 83 7.66 -4.29 17.69
C ILE A 83 6.25 -4.80 17.99
N THR A 84 5.83 -5.90 17.36
CA THR A 84 4.48 -6.47 17.50
C THR A 84 4.35 -7.59 18.53
N ALA A 85 5.45 -8.00 19.16
CA ALA A 85 5.46 -8.98 20.25
C ALA A 85 4.85 -8.37 21.52
#